data_AF-A0A249PMB6-F1
#
_entry.id   AF-A0A249PMB6-F1
#
_cell.length_a   1.000
_cell.length_b   1.000
_cell.length_c   1.000
_cell.angle_alpha   90.00
_cell.angle_beta   90.00
_cell.angle_gamma   90.00
#
_symmetry.space_group_name_H-M   'P 1'
#
loop_
_entity.id
_entity.type
_entity.pdbx_description
1 polymer ?
#
loop_
_entity_poly.entity_id
_entity_poly.type
_entity_poly.pdbx_seq_one_letter_code
_entity_poly.pdbx_strand_id
1 'polypeptide(L)' 'MKPDAAGSKLEEAGYTDIRNVKVAGTCYEIYAFTAKHERAEVYMNPVTGEIVKAELED' A
#
# COMPACT_ATOMS: atom_id res chain seq x y z
N MET A 1 7.46 7.93 7.87
CA MET A 1 7.98 7.29 6.64
C MET A 1 7.75 8.23 5.47
N LYS A 2 8.60 8.24 4.44
CA LYS A 2 8.31 8.96 3.19
C LYS A 2 7.45 8.05 2.30
N PRO A 3 6.54 8.58 1.45
CA PRO A 3 5.70 7.76 0.56
C PRO A 3 6.52 6.82 -0.33
N ASP A 4 7.73 7.23 -0.70
CA ASP A 4 8.71 6.43 -1.45
C ASP A 4 9.05 5.08 -0.78
N ALA A 5 9.26 5.09 0.55
CA ALA A 5 9.59 3.88 1.30
C ALA A 5 8.39 2.95 1.51
N ALA A 6 7.16 3.47 1.41
CA ALA A 6 5.94 2.65 1.48
C ALA A 6 5.79 1.79 0.21
N GLY A 7 6.21 2.30 -0.95
CA GLY A 7 6.27 1.55 -2.20
C GLY A 7 7.13 0.29 -2.06
N SER A 8 8.38 0.43 -1.60
CA SER A 8 9.28 -0.71 -1.45
C SER A 8 8.75 -1.78 -0.48
N LYS A 9 8.11 -1.37 0.62
CA LYS A 9 7.45 -2.30 1.56
C LYS A 9 6.33 -3.10 0.91
N LEU A 10 5.56 -2.47 0.01
CA LEU A 10 4.48 -3.13 -0.72
C LEU A 10 5.03 -4.09 -1.78
N GLU A 11 6.11 -3.72 -2.45
CA GLU A 11 6.84 -4.60 -3.37
C GLU A 11 7.37 -5.84 -2.65
N GLU A 12 7.96 -5.67 -1.46
CA GLU A 12 8.40 -6.79 -0.61
C GLU A 12 7.23 -7.67 -0.13
N ALA A 13 6.04 -7.08 0.04
CA ALA A 13 4.82 -7.82 0.39
C ALA A 13 4.15 -8.52 -0.81
N GLY A 14 4.67 -8.33 -2.04
CA GLY A 14 4.17 -8.98 -3.25
C GLY A 14 3.12 -8.18 -4.03
N TYR A 15 2.93 -6.91 -3.68
CA TYR A 15 2.15 -5.98 -4.49
C TYR A 15 3.03 -5.40 -5.61
N THR A 16 2.40 -5.11 -6.73
CA THR A 16 3.00 -4.57 -7.93
C THR A 16 2.24 -3.32 -8.36
N ASP A 17 2.86 -2.42 -9.11
CA ASP A 17 2.16 -1.26 -9.71
C ASP A 17 1.53 -0.33 -8.64
N ILE A 18 2.35 0.24 -7.76
CA ILE A 18 1.92 1.23 -6.75
C ILE A 18 1.54 2.53 -7.46
N ARG A 19 0.26 2.88 -7.44
CA ARG A 19 -0.30 3.99 -8.22
C ARG A 19 -0.47 5.25 -7.42
N ASN A 20 -1.05 5.12 -6.22
CA ASN A 20 -1.49 6.28 -5.47
C ASN A 20 -1.26 6.05 -3.99
N VAL A 21 -0.53 6.95 -3.34
CA VAL A 21 -0.29 6.93 -1.90
C VAL A 21 -1.00 8.14 -1.32
N LYS A 22 -2.17 7.91 -0.74
CA LYS A 22 -2.93 8.95 -0.04
C LYS A 22 -2.63 8.91 1.44
N VAL A 23 -2.57 10.10 2.04
CA VAL A 23 -2.45 10.22 3.50
C VAL A 23 -3.83 10.43 4.09
N ALA A 24 -4.38 9.38 4.71
CA ALA A 24 -5.66 9.39 5.39
C ALA A 24 -5.44 9.57 6.90
N GLY A 25 -5.23 10.82 7.33
CA GLY A 25 -5.03 11.16 8.73
C GLY A 25 -3.78 10.50 9.32
N THR A 26 -3.97 9.44 10.13
CA THR A 26 -2.90 8.67 10.76
C THR A 26 -2.48 7.43 9.98
N CYS A 27 -3.11 7.15 8.83
CA CYS A 27 -2.81 6.00 7.98
C CYS A 27 -2.43 6.45 6.57
N TYR A 28 -1.63 5.64 5.87
CA TYR A 28 -1.51 5.72 4.42
C TYR A 28 -2.48 4.76 3.77
N GLU A 29 -3.26 5.24 2.82
CA GLU A 29 -4.11 4.45 1.93
C GLU A 29 -3.39 4.37 0.59
N ILE A 30 -3.02 3.16 0.19
CA ILE A 30 -2.16 2.93 -0.96
C ILE A 30 -2.90 2.05 -1.96
N TYR A 31 -3.12 2.58 -3.15
CA TYR A 31 -3.62 1.82 -4.27
C TYR A 31 -2.46 1.12 -4.96
N ALA A 32 -2.48 -0.20 -4.94
CA ALA A 32 -1.54 -1.06 -5.64
C ALA A 32 -2.30 -2.17 -6.37
N PHE A 33 -1.58 -2.94 -7.18
CA PHE A 33 -2.11 -4.15 -7.80
C PHE A 33 -1.44 -5.38 -7.20
N THR A 34 -2.10 -6.53 -7.23
CA THR A 34 -1.44 -7.80 -6.91
C THR A 34 -0.66 -8.31 -8.13
N ALA A 35 0.18 -9.32 -7.93
CA ALA A 35 0.85 -10.01 -9.04
C ALA A 35 -0.12 -10.61 -10.09
N LYS A 36 -1.41 -10.76 -9.74
CA LYS A 36 -2.47 -11.20 -10.65
C LYS A 36 -3.17 -10.02 -11.35
N HIS A 37 -2.67 -8.80 -11.18
CA HIS A 37 -3.23 -7.57 -11.72
C HIS A 37 -4.63 -7.27 -11.17
N GLU A 38 -4.94 -7.74 -9.96
CA GLU A 38 -6.13 -7.39 -9.19
C GLU A 38 -5.87 -6.11 -8.40
N ARG A 39 -6.87 -5.25 -8.25
CA ARG A 39 -6.71 -4.00 -7.50
C ARG A 39 -6.68 -4.30 -6.00
N ALA A 40 -5.78 -3.65 -5.29
CA ALA A 40 -5.63 -3.79 -3.85
C ALA A 40 -5.51 -2.41 -3.19
N GLU A 41 -6.38 -2.16 -2.22
CA GLU A 41 -6.31 -1.03 -1.31
C GLU A 41 -5.56 -1.46 -0.05
N VAL A 42 -4.34 -0.95 0.12
CA VAL A 42 -3.47 -1.29 1.23
C VAL A 42 -3.38 -0.12 2.20
N TYR A 43 -3.81 -0.35 3.42
CA TYR A 43 -3.65 0.57 4.53
C TYR A 43 -2.35 0.27 5.27
N MET A 44 -1.49 1.27 5.37
CA MET A 44 -0.18 1.19 6.01
C MET A 44 -0.05 2.22 7.12
N ASN A 45 0.60 1.83 8.22
CA ASN A 45 0.99 2.76 9.27
C ASN A 45 2.15 3.63 8.77
N PRO A 46 1.98 4.96 8.64
CA PRO A 46 3.00 5.87 8.11
C PRO A 46 4.18 6.08 9.05
N VAL A 47 4.06 5.66 10.32
CA VAL A 47 5.11 5.77 11.34
C VAL A 47 5.98 4.52 11.31
N THR A 48 5.37 3.33 11.38
CA THR A 48 6.11 2.04 11.45
C THR A 48 6.34 1.39 10.08
N GLY A 49 5.56 1.74 9.07
CA GLY A 49 5.58 1.09 7.75
C GLY A 49 4.93 -0.29 7.74
N GLU A 50 4.10 -0.60 8.74
CA GLU A 50 3.38 -1.86 8.82
C GLU A 50 2.07 -1.80 8.05
N ILE A 51 1.78 -2.85 7.28
CA ILE A 51 0.49 -3.01 6.62
C ILE A 51 -0.53 -3.39 7.69
N VAL A 52 -1.48 -2.48 7.96
CA VAL A 52 -2.55 -2.68 8.93
C VAL A 52 -3.76 -3.35 8.32
N LYS A 53 -4.01 -3.16 7.02
CA LYS A 53 -5.10 -3.82 6.29
C LYS A 53 -4.77 -3.86 4.80
N ALA A 54 -5.23 -4.89 4.10
CA ALA A 54 -5.24 -4.93 2.64
C ALA A 54 -6.57 -5.50 2.18
N GLU A 55 -7.26 -4.80 1.27
CA GLU A 55 -8.52 -5.24 0.67
C GLU A 55 -8.31 -5.37 -0.83
N LEU A 56 -8.76 -6.49 -1.40
CA LEU A 56 -8.80 -6.68 -2.84
C LEU A 56 -10.12 -6.10 -3.34
N GLU A 57 -10.04 -5.15 -4.27
CA GLU A 57 -11.21 -4.68 -5.03
C GLU A 57 -11.45 -5.67 -6.18
N ASP A 58 -12.65 -6.26 -6.20
CA ASP A 58 -13.14 -7.21 -7.23
C ASP A 58 -13.69 -6.48 -8.47
#